data_AF-A0AAU9XTJ7-F1
#
_entry.id   AF-A0AAU9XTJ7-F1
#
_cell.length_a   1.000
_cell.length_b   1.000
_cell.length_c   1.000
_cell.angle_alpha   90.00
_cell.angle_beta   90.00
_cell.angle_gamma   90.00
#
_symmetry.space_group_name_H-M   'P 1'
#
loop_
_entity.id
_entity.type
_entity.pdbx_description
1 polymer ?
#
loop_
_entity_poly.entity_id
_entity_poly.type
_entity_poly.pdbx_seq_one_letter_code
_entity_poly.pdbx_strand_id
1 'polypeptide(L)'
;TTRSVLEYACQVFHSSLPYSLSEELEHIQKRALRIIFPYASYNSALKEAGIPSLYDRRASLSSDLFNDIVLDINHKLAGLLPPKAEHHRQLRSNRKFYVPVCKTDRLKKSFIVSHSLSM
;
A
#
# COMPACT_ATOMS: atom_id res chain seq x y z
N THR A 1 11.60 -11.46 10.87
CA THR A 1 10.45 -12.21 10.31
C THR A 1 10.72 -12.47 8.83
N THR A 2 10.47 -13.68 8.34
CA THR A 2 10.60 -14.01 6.92
C THR A 2 9.34 -13.52 6.19
N ARG A 3 9.51 -12.66 5.18
CA ARG A 3 8.39 -12.11 4.39
C ARG A 3 8.16 -12.98 3.15
N SER A 4 6.90 -13.21 2.77
CA SER A 4 6.55 -13.94 1.55
C SER A 4 7.04 -13.18 0.30
N VAL A 5 7.37 -13.92 -0.77
CA VAL A 5 7.71 -13.34 -2.07
C VAL A 5 6.58 -12.43 -2.60
N LEU A 6 5.32 -12.77 -2.30
CA LEU A 6 4.14 -11.99 -2.70
C LEU A 6 4.05 -10.61 -2.03
N GLU A 7 4.76 -10.44 -0.91
CA GLU A 7 4.74 -9.24 -0.09
C GLU A 7 6.07 -8.48 -0.14
N TYR A 8 7.13 -9.09 -0.67
CA TYR A 8 8.47 -8.49 -0.65
C TYR A 8 8.52 -7.11 -1.30
N ALA A 9 8.09 -7.03 -2.58
CA ALA A 9 8.13 -5.78 -3.35
C ALA A 9 6.83 -4.96 -3.24
N CYS A 10 5.82 -5.45 -2.51
CA CYS A 10 4.51 -4.81 -2.50
C CYS A 10 4.55 -3.43 -1.85
N GLN A 11 5.45 -3.18 -0.91
CA GLN A 11 5.52 -1.91 -0.20
C GLN A 11 5.70 -0.72 -1.14
N VAL A 12 6.42 -0.90 -2.26
CA VAL A 12 6.63 0.17 -3.25
C VAL A 12 5.64 0.05 -4.41
N PHE A 13 5.28 -1.16 -4.83
CA PHE A 13 4.49 -1.35 -6.05
C PHE A 13 2.98 -1.51 -5.82
N HIS A 14 2.48 -1.55 -4.57
CA HIS A 14 1.07 -1.79 -4.28
C HIS A 14 0.15 -0.81 -5.02
N SER A 15 0.38 0.50 -4.89
CA SER A 15 -0.44 1.53 -5.53
C SER A 15 -0.30 1.59 -7.05
N SER A 16 0.84 1.13 -7.57
CA SER A 16 1.18 1.13 -8.99
C SER A 16 0.71 -0.13 -9.73
N LEU A 17 0.32 -1.17 -8.99
CA LEU A 17 -0.04 -2.46 -9.58
C LEU A 17 -1.43 -2.38 -10.25
N PRO A 18 -1.56 -2.79 -11.51
CA PRO A 18 -2.86 -2.98 -12.15
C PRO A 18 -3.76 -3.93 -11.35
N TYR A 19 -5.06 -3.67 -11.37
CA TYR A 19 -6.04 -4.49 -10.65
C TYR A 19 -6.02 -5.96 -11.09
N SER A 20 -5.86 -6.24 -12.39
CA SER A 20 -5.77 -7.61 -12.93
C SER A 20 -4.62 -8.40 -12.31
N LEU A 21 -3.42 -7.81 -12.26
CA LEU A 21 -2.26 -8.44 -11.63
C LEU A 21 -2.44 -8.57 -10.11
N SER A 22 -3.14 -7.63 -9.48
CA SER A 22 -3.46 -7.77 -8.06
C SER A 22 -4.40 -8.94 -7.79
N GLU A 23 -5.41 -9.15 -8.63
CA GLU A 23 -6.28 -10.32 -8.53
C GLU A 23 -5.55 -11.63 -8.82
N GLU A 24 -4.63 -11.67 -9.79
CA GLU A 24 -3.77 -12.83 -10.05
C GLU A 24 -2.94 -13.22 -8.82
N LEU A 25 -2.39 -12.23 -8.10
CA LEU A 25 -1.70 -12.48 -6.84
C LEU A 25 -2.67 -12.99 -5.76
N GLU A 26 -3.86 -12.38 -5.66
CA GLU A 26 -4.90 -12.80 -4.71
C GLU A 26 -5.35 -14.25 -4.97
N HIS A 27 -5.36 -14.69 -6.23
CA HIS A 27 -5.69 -16.07 -6.62
C HIS A 27 -4.76 -17.10 -5.99
N ILE A 28 -3.50 -16.76 -5.71
CA ILE A 28 -2.56 -17.65 -5.02
C ILE A 28 -3.05 -17.93 -3.60
N GLN A 29 -3.45 -16.88 -2.86
CA GLN A 29 -4.01 -17.04 -1.51
C GLN A 29 -5.36 -17.75 -1.54
N LYS A 30 -6.26 -17.39 -2.48
CA LYS A 30 -7.55 -18.07 -2.68
C LYS A 30 -7.35 -19.57 -2.92
N ARG A 31 -6.39 -19.96 -3.76
CA ARG A 31 -6.08 -21.37 -4.05
C ARG A 31 -5.52 -22.10 -2.84
N ALA A 32 -4.60 -21.49 -2.10
CA ALA A 32 -4.06 -22.08 -0.88
C ALA A 32 -5.17 -22.33 0.16
N LEU A 33 -6.02 -21.33 0.40
CA LEU A 33 -7.13 -21.47 1.34
C LEU A 33 -8.19 -22.47 0.88
N ARG A 34 -8.41 -22.62 -0.43
CA ARG A 34 -9.31 -23.64 -0.97
C ARG A 34 -8.83 -25.07 -0.72
N ILE A 35 -7.51 -25.29 -0.66
CA ILE A 35 -6.93 -26.59 -0.34
C ILE A 35 -7.07 -26.88 1.16
N ILE A 36 -6.80 -25.88 2.01
CA ILE A 36 -6.83 -26.02 3.47
C ILE A 36 -8.27 -26.11 3.99
N PHE A 37 -9.17 -25.27 3.47
CA PHE A 37 -10.58 -25.16 3.88
C PHE A 37 -11.51 -25.44 2.68
N PRO A 38 -11.64 -26.70 2.25
CA PRO A 38 -12.33 -27.05 0.99
C PRO A 38 -13.82 -26.71 0.96
N TYR A 39 -14.46 -26.61 2.12
CA TYR A 39 -15.90 -26.32 2.24
C TYR A 39 -16.19 -24.86 2.61
N ALA A 40 -15.16 -24.06 2.88
CA ALA A 40 -15.31 -22.66 3.24
C ALA A 40 -15.34 -21.77 1.99
N SER A 41 -16.11 -20.68 2.07
CA SER A 41 -15.94 -19.55 1.14
C SER A 41 -14.60 -18.85 1.41
N TYR A 42 -14.09 -18.05 0.47
CA TYR A 42 -12.84 -17.32 0.67
C TYR A 42 -12.87 -16.47 1.94
N ASN A 43 -13.94 -15.69 2.13
CA ASN A 43 -14.08 -14.82 3.31
C ASN A 43 -14.22 -15.61 4.62
N SER A 44 -14.86 -16.79 4.58
CA SER A 44 -14.95 -17.68 5.74
C SER A 44 -13.58 -18.27 6.08
N ALA A 45 -12.84 -18.72 5.06
CA ALA A 45 -11.50 -19.29 5.21
C ALA A 45 -10.51 -18.25 5.75
N LEU A 46 -10.60 -16.98 5.33
CA LEU A 46 -9.80 -15.88 5.89
C LEU A 46 -10.03 -15.73 7.40
N LYS A 47 -11.30 -15.71 7.82
CA LYS A 47 -11.67 -15.59 9.24
C LYS A 47 -11.22 -16.79 10.05
N GLU A 48 -11.41 -18.00 9.52
CA GLU A 48 -11.02 -19.25 10.18
C GLU A 48 -9.50 -19.37 10.31
N ALA A 49 -8.75 -18.95 9.29
CA ALA A 49 -7.29 -18.88 9.32
C ALA A 49 -6.75 -17.69 10.14
N GLY A 50 -7.59 -16.73 10.52
CA GLY A 50 -7.17 -15.52 11.23
C GLY A 50 -6.25 -14.61 10.40
N ILE A 51 -6.35 -14.62 9.07
CA ILE A 51 -5.51 -13.81 8.18
C ILE A 51 -6.35 -12.83 7.33
N PRO A 52 -5.84 -11.64 7.02
CA PRO A 52 -6.47 -10.74 6.05
C PRO A 52 -6.29 -11.23 4.61
N SER A 53 -6.99 -10.58 3.68
CA SER A 53 -6.75 -10.76 2.25
C SER A 53 -5.30 -10.41 1.89
N LEU A 54 -4.78 -10.94 0.76
CA LEU A 54 -3.42 -10.60 0.34
C LEU A 54 -3.35 -9.11 -0.02
N TYR A 55 -4.40 -8.59 -0.65
CA TYR A 55 -4.56 -7.17 -0.94
C TYR A 55 -4.39 -6.30 0.31
N ASP A 56 -5.14 -6.57 1.38
CA ASP A 56 -5.13 -5.76 2.60
C ASP A 56 -3.77 -5.79 3.29
N ARG A 57 -3.14 -6.97 3.34
CA ARG A 57 -1.78 -7.11 3.88
C ARG A 57 -0.78 -6.27 3.09
N ARG A 58 -0.84 -6.33 1.75
CA ARG A 58 0.04 -5.55 0.88
C ARG A 58 -0.20 -4.05 1.00
N ALA A 59 -1.46 -3.63 1.18
CA ALA A 59 -1.84 -2.24 1.39
C ALA A 59 -1.31 -1.70 2.73
N SER A 60 -1.44 -2.49 3.80
CA SER A 60 -0.89 -2.16 5.12
C SER A 60 0.62 -1.99 5.03
N LEU A 61 1.34 -2.99 4.50
CA LEU A 61 2.80 -2.95 4.39
C LEU A 61 3.33 -1.75 3.59
N SER A 62 2.57 -1.32 2.58
CA SER A 62 2.86 -0.11 1.79
C SER A 62 2.67 1.16 2.61
N SER A 63 1.55 1.25 3.33
CA SER A 63 1.25 2.39 4.22
C SER A 63 2.24 2.49 5.38
N ASP A 64 2.57 1.36 5.99
CA ASP A 64 3.52 1.26 7.10
C ASP A 64 4.91 1.77 6.68
N LEU A 65 5.42 1.32 5.53
CA LEU A 65 6.69 1.83 5.00
C LEU A 65 6.65 3.33 4.77
N PHE A 66 5.56 3.87 4.21
CA PHE A 66 5.45 5.30 3.99
C PHE A 66 5.44 6.09 5.30
N ASN A 67 4.70 5.60 6.30
CA ASN A 67 4.68 6.20 7.63
C ASN A 67 6.07 6.20 8.28
N ASP A 68 6.80 5.09 8.18
CA ASP A 68 8.18 4.98 8.70
C ASP A 68 9.10 6.03 8.05
N ILE A 69 9.02 6.21 6.72
CA ILE A 69 9.80 7.23 5.99
C ILE A 69 9.44 8.65 6.47
N VAL A 70 8.16 8.91 6.76
CA VAL A 70 7.68 10.24 7.17
C VAL A 70 8.05 10.56 8.62
N LEU A 71 8.11 9.55 9.48
CA LEU A 71 8.42 9.70 10.91
C LEU A 71 9.93 9.77 11.18
N ASP A 72 10.74 9.03 10.41
CA ASP A 72 12.19 9.01 10.57
C ASP A 72 12.89 9.98 9.60
N ILE A 73 13.44 11.07 10.13
CA ILE A 73 14.17 12.07 9.35
C ILE A 73 15.47 11.52 8.73
N ASN A 74 16.04 10.47 9.33
CA ASN A 74 17.26 9.82 8.85
C ASN A 74 16.96 8.64 7.91
N HIS A 75 15.68 8.41 7.59
CA HIS A 75 15.31 7.33 6.70
C HIS A 75 15.96 7.54 5.33
N LYS A 76 16.55 6.47 4.76
CA LYS A 76 17.29 6.54 3.48
C LYS A 76 16.46 7.06 2.31
N LEU A 77 15.14 6.96 2.41
CA LEU A 77 14.16 7.40 1.40
C LEU A 77 13.50 8.75 1.74
N ALA A 78 13.81 9.38 2.88
CA ALA A 78 13.19 10.64 3.30
C ALA A 78 13.38 11.75 2.27
N GLY A 79 14.54 11.78 1.58
CA GLY A 79 14.83 12.73 0.50
C GLY A 79 13.95 12.58 -0.76
N LEU A 80 13.17 11.49 -0.88
CA LEU A 80 12.22 11.33 -1.97
C LEU A 80 10.86 11.96 -1.68
N LEU A 81 10.57 12.29 -0.41
CA LEU A 81 9.29 12.88 -0.04
C LEU A 81 9.14 14.27 -0.67
N PRO A 82 7.92 14.66 -1.09
CA PRO A 82 7.66 16.02 -1.49
C PRO A 82 7.87 16.98 -0.31
N PRO A 83 8.11 18.27 -0.56
CA PRO A 83 8.19 19.27 0.49
C PRO A 83 6.94 19.26 1.37
N LYS A 84 7.10 19.41 2.69
CA LYS A 84 5.97 19.59 3.60
C LYS A 84 5.23 20.88 3.25
N ALA A 85 3.91 20.83 3.28
CA ALA A 85 3.11 22.02 3.04
C ALA A 85 3.09 22.90 4.29
N GLU A 86 3.47 24.16 4.14
CA GLU A 86 3.34 25.17 5.19
C GLU A 86 2.12 26.04 4.91
N HIS A 87 1.24 26.15 5.91
CA HIS A 87 0.01 26.93 5.80
C HIS A 87 -0.04 27.97 6.91
N HIS A 88 -0.15 29.24 6.55
CA HIS A 88 -0.29 30.35 7.52
C HIS A 88 -1.73 30.57 7.99
N ARG A 89 -2.69 29.83 7.43
CA ARG A 89 -4.13 29.92 7.72
C ARG A 89 -4.78 28.54 7.63
N GLN A 90 -5.92 28.37 8.27
CA GLN A 90 -6.68 27.12 8.20
C GLN A 90 -7.33 26.98 6.82
N LEU A 91 -7.02 25.88 6.13
CA LEU A 91 -7.61 25.53 4.85
C LEU A 91 -8.70 24.47 5.03
N ARG A 92 -9.69 24.46 4.12
CA ARG A 92 -10.72 23.41 4.06
C ARG A 92 -10.13 22.01 3.81
N SER A 93 -8.98 21.93 3.13
CA SER A 93 -8.19 20.72 2.95
C SER A 93 -6.75 21.02 3.32
N ASN A 94 -6.30 20.47 4.44
CA ASN A 94 -4.95 20.65 4.94
C ASN A 94 -4.10 19.45 4.53
N ARG A 95 -3.51 19.51 3.34
CA ARG A 95 -2.59 18.47 2.86
C ARG A 95 -1.25 18.58 3.56
N LYS A 96 -0.66 17.45 3.92
CA LYS A 96 0.64 17.40 4.60
C LYS A 96 1.83 17.72 3.67
N PHE A 97 1.69 17.41 2.39
CA PHE A 97 2.75 17.54 1.38
C PHE A 97 2.33 18.40 0.20
N TYR A 98 3.27 19.15 -0.36
CA TYR A 98 3.12 19.81 -1.66
C TYR A 98 3.44 18.81 -2.77
N VAL A 99 2.41 18.14 -3.27
CA VAL A 99 2.54 17.17 -4.37
C VAL A 99 2.47 17.89 -5.72
N PRO A 100 3.42 17.67 -6.65
CA PRO A 100 3.39 18.28 -7.97
C PRO A 100 2.19 17.80 -8.80
N VAL A 101 1.80 18.60 -9.80
CA VAL A 101 0.72 18.24 -10.73
C VAL A 101 1.12 16.99 -11.50
N CYS A 102 0.37 15.91 -11.30
CA CYS A 102 0.60 14.64 -11.96
C CYS A 102 -0.10 14.62 -13.33
N LYS A 103 0.69 14.61 -14.41
CA LYS A 103 0.16 14.58 -15.79
C LYS A 103 -0.25 13.18 -16.26
N THR A 104 0.18 12.13 -15.56
CA THR A 104 -0.09 10.74 -15.92
C THR A 104 -0.57 9.95 -14.71
N ASP A 105 -1.45 8.98 -14.94
CA ASP A 105 -1.89 8.05 -13.90
C ASP A 105 -0.74 7.24 -13.33
N ARG A 106 0.27 6.92 -14.17
CA ARG A 106 1.46 6.20 -13.72
C ARG A 106 2.22 6.96 -12.63
N LEU A 107 2.42 8.27 -12.79
CA LEU A 107 3.07 9.09 -11.76
C LEU A 107 2.17 9.23 -10.54
N LYS A 108 0.86 9.47 -10.74
CA LYS A 108 -0.12 9.61 -9.66
C LYS A 108 -0.19 8.38 -8.76
N LYS A 109 -0.05 7.19 -9.36
CA LYS A 109 -0.06 5.88 -8.70
C LYS A 109 1.31 5.41 -8.22
N SER A 110 2.37 6.20 -8.41
CA SER A 110 3.68 5.86 -7.87
C SER A 110 3.68 5.96 -6.35
N PHE A 111 4.47 5.12 -5.68
CA PHE A 111 4.53 4.99 -4.22
C PHE A 111 4.51 6.34 -3.48
N ILE A 112 5.48 7.20 -3.75
CA ILE A 112 5.63 8.46 -3.03
C ILE A 112 4.42 9.38 -3.26
N VAL A 113 4.00 9.53 -4.51
CA VAL A 113 2.94 10.46 -4.90
C VAL A 113 1.60 9.99 -4.35
N SER A 114 1.28 8.71 -4.50
CA SER A 114 -0.02 8.17 -4.08
C SER A 114 -0.23 8.32 -2.58
N HIS A 115 0.79 8.00 -1.77
CA HIS A 115 0.69 8.10 -0.32
C HIS A 115 0.76 9.55 0.18
N SER A 116 1.52 10.42 -0.51
CA SER A 116 1.54 11.86 -0.20
C SER A 116 0.20 12.56 -0.48
N LEU A 117 -0.58 12.04 -1.44
CA LEU A 117 -1.91 12.56 -1.75
C LEU A 117 -3.00 12.08 -0.78
N SER A 118 -2.81 10.92 -0.14
CA SER A 118 -3.75 10.36 0.82
C SER A 118 -3.56 10.85 2.27
N MET A 119 -2.44 11.54 2.55
CA MET A 119 -2.14 12.16 3.85
C MET A 119 -2.55 13.63 3.95
#